data_AF-A0A257RW24-F1
#
_entry.id   AF-A0A257RW24-F1
#
_cell.length_a   1.000
_cell.length_b   1.000
_cell.length_c   1.000
_cell.angle_alpha   90.00
_cell.angle_beta   90.00
_cell.angle_gamma   90.00
#
_symmetry.space_group_name_H-M   'P 1'
#
loop_
_entity.id
_entity.type
_entity.pdbx_description
1 polymer ?
#
loop_
_entity_poly.entity_id
_entity_poly.type
_entity_poly.pdbx_seq_one_letter_code
_entity_poly.pdbx_strand_id
1 'polypeptide(L)'
;MRIGEVAKRSGVSVKTIRYYEEIEVLGEPRRLASGYRDYDIDTIERLRFIRASQASGLSLGEIKGIVAYRDRGESPCSHVLDLLRRRSDEIDAQIEELKRSKTIINKLVTRSRKLRPEDCSASSVCHLITKDKIRI
;
A
#
# COMPACT_ATOMS: atom_id res chain seq x y z
N MET A 1 -28.94 -0.78 10.17
CA MET A 1 -28.34 -2.14 10.14
C MET A 1 -27.39 -2.33 11.31
N ARG A 2 -27.11 -3.58 11.72
CA ARG A 2 -26.07 -3.88 12.75
C ARG A 2 -24.70 -4.15 12.11
N ILE A 3 -23.63 -4.04 12.89
CA ILE A 3 -22.25 -4.17 12.39
C ILE A 3 -21.98 -5.50 11.66
N GLY A 4 -22.58 -6.60 12.11
CA GLY A 4 -22.44 -7.90 11.45
C GLY A 4 -23.09 -7.95 10.06
N GLU A 5 -24.22 -7.27 9.89
CA GLU A 5 -24.89 -7.15 8.60
C GLU A 5 -24.08 -6.27 7.63
N VAL A 6 -23.59 -5.13 8.12
CA VAL A 6 -22.70 -4.25 7.34
C VAL A 6 -21.43 -4.99 6.92
N ALA A 7 -20.81 -5.74 7.83
CA ALA A 7 -19.63 -6.54 7.51
C ALA A 7 -19.90 -7.52 6.37
N LYS A 8 -21.02 -8.24 6.44
CA LYS A 8 -21.44 -9.18 5.38
C LYS A 8 -21.68 -8.48 4.05
N ARG A 9 -22.36 -7.33 4.06
CA ARG A 9 -22.74 -6.59 2.83
C ARG A 9 -21.59 -5.81 2.19
N SER A 10 -20.65 -5.34 3.00
CA SER A 10 -19.47 -4.58 2.54
C SER A 10 -18.27 -5.48 2.22
N GLY A 11 -18.26 -6.74 2.69
CA GLY A 11 -17.10 -7.62 2.60
C GLY A 11 -15.95 -7.22 3.54
N VAL A 12 -16.19 -6.26 4.45
CA VAL A 12 -15.19 -5.78 5.41
C VAL A 12 -15.42 -6.45 6.76
N SER A 13 -14.36 -6.97 7.37
CA SER A 13 -14.48 -7.63 8.68
C SER A 13 -14.98 -6.67 9.76
N VAL A 14 -15.73 -7.17 10.75
CA VAL A 14 -16.19 -6.39 11.91
C VAL A 14 -15.01 -5.69 12.61
N LYS A 15 -13.86 -6.38 12.74
CA LYS A 15 -12.65 -5.82 13.32
C LYS A 15 -12.16 -4.61 12.53
N THR A 16 -12.16 -4.69 11.21
CA THR A 16 -11.74 -3.59 10.34
C THR A 16 -12.72 -2.43 10.38
N ILE A 17 -14.03 -2.68 10.42
CA ILE A 17 -15.04 -1.62 10.57
C ILE A 17 -14.79 -0.84 11.87
N ARG A 18 -14.60 -1.55 13.00
CA ARG A 18 -14.26 -0.89 14.29
C ARG A 18 -12.98 -0.08 14.23
N TYR A 19 -11.95 -0.63 13.58
CA TYR A 19 -10.69 0.09 13.39
C TYR A 19 -10.88 1.37 12.56
N TYR A 20 -11.74 1.32 11.54
CA TYR A 20 -12.05 2.51 10.73
C TYR A 20 -12.86 3.56 11.47
N GLU A 21 -13.74 3.16 12.39
CA GLU A 21 -14.39 4.07 13.33
C GLU A 21 -13.36 4.72 14.26
N GLU A 22 -12.46 3.91 14.84
CA GLU A 22 -11.45 4.36 15.82
C GLU A 22 -10.52 5.44 15.26
N ILE A 23 -10.09 5.30 14.00
CA ILE A 23 -9.25 6.30 13.33
C ILE A 23 -10.08 7.40 12.62
N GLU A 24 -11.41 7.33 12.76
CA GLU A 24 -12.41 8.26 12.21
C GLU A 24 -12.40 8.39 10.67
N VAL A 25 -11.98 7.35 9.94
CA VAL A 25 -12.07 7.34 8.48
C VAL A 25 -13.50 6.97 8.02
N LEU A 26 -14.21 6.15 8.78
CA LEU A 26 -15.60 5.80 8.50
C LEU A 26 -16.62 6.80 9.06
N GLY A 27 -16.21 7.61 10.06
CA GLY A 27 -17.12 8.43 10.86
C GLY A 27 -17.79 7.64 11.98
N GLU A 28 -18.39 8.34 12.96
CA GLU A 28 -19.15 7.67 14.03
C GLU A 28 -20.57 7.32 13.52
N PRO A 29 -21.01 6.06 13.64
CA PRO A 29 -22.36 5.68 13.23
C PRO A 29 -23.42 6.25 14.17
N ARG A 30 -24.61 6.51 13.62
CA ARG A 30 -25.78 6.90 14.42
C ARG A 30 -26.05 5.83 15.50
N ARG A 31 -26.54 6.27 16.65
CA ARG A 31 -26.99 5.36 17.72
C ARG A 31 -28.52 5.34 17.78
N LEU A 32 -29.07 4.14 17.97
CA LEU A 32 -30.49 3.97 18.30
C LEU A 32 -30.76 4.42 19.74
N ALA A 33 -32.03 4.67 20.06
CA ALA A 33 -32.47 4.94 21.43
C ALA A 33 -32.08 3.82 22.43
N SER A 34 -31.90 2.60 21.94
CA SER A 34 -31.41 1.45 22.70
C SER A 34 -29.88 1.43 22.92
N GLY A 35 -29.14 2.47 22.49
CA GLY A 35 -27.70 2.61 22.66
C GLY A 35 -26.85 1.85 21.62
N TYR A 36 -27.47 1.05 20.76
CA TYR A 36 -26.77 0.32 19.71
C TYR A 36 -26.40 1.19 18.51
N ARG A 37 -25.24 0.91 17.92
CA ARG A 37 -24.82 1.47 16.64
C ARG A 37 -25.75 1.01 15.51
N ASP A 38 -26.17 1.96 14.69
CA ASP A 38 -26.99 1.77 13.51
C ASP A 38 -26.27 2.33 12.30
N TYR A 39 -26.11 1.47 11.30
CA TYR A 39 -25.43 1.80 10.05
C TYR A 39 -26.44 1.81 8.91
N ASP A 40 -26.27 2.78 8.02
CA ASP A 40 -27.08 2.97 6.83
C ASP A 40 -26.39 2.41 5.58
N ILE A 41 -27.05 2.57 4.44
CA ILE A 41 -26.53 2.15 3.14
C ILE A 41 -25.28 2.96 2.75
N ASP A 42 -25.20 4.23 3.15
CA ASP A 42 -24.08 5.11 2.85
C ASP A 42 -22.79 4.64 3.52
N THR A 43 -22.89 4.03 4.71
CA THR A 43 -21.79 3.33 5.37
C THR A 43 -21.18 2.24 4.46
N ILE A 44 -22.01 1.49 3.75
CA ILE A 44 -21.54 0.41 2.86
C ILE A 44 -20.78 0.98 1.67
N GLU A 45 -21.30 2.04 1.05
CA GLU A 45 -20.63 2.73 -0.06
C GLU A 45 -19.30 3.35 0.39
N ARG A 46 -19.27 3.95 1.58
CA ARG A 46 -18.04 4.49 2.18
C ARG A 46 -17.01 3.40 2.43
N LEU A 47 -17.42 2.23 2.96
CA LEU A 47 -16.52 1.08 3.14
C LEU A 47 -15.95 0.57 1.81
N ARG A 48 -16.77 0.49 0.75
CA ARG A 48 -16.32 0.13 -0.60
C ARG A 48 -15.30 1.14 -1.14
N PHE A 49 -15.57 2.43 -0.97
CA PHE A 49 -14.66 3.50 -1.35
C PHE A 49 -13.31 3.40 -0.64
N ILE A 50 -13.31 3.22 0.68
CA ILE A 50 -12.08 3.06 1.47
C ILE A 50 -11.27 1.86 0.96
N ARG A 51 -11.94 0.74 0.70
CA ARG A 51 -11.30 -0.49 0.17
C ARG A 51 -10.67 -0.29 -1.21
N ALA A 52 -11.40 0.32 -2.14
CA ALA A 52 -10.89 0.62 -3.47
C ALA A 52 -9.68 1.56 -3.42
N SER A 53 -9.75 2.58 -2.57
CA SER A 53 -8.66 3.55 -2.38
C SER A 53 -7.40 2.93 -1.77
N GLN A 54 -7.55 1.99 -0.84
CA GLN A 54 -6.41 1.23 -0.32
C GLN A 54 -5.81 0.30 -1.37
N ALA A 55 -6.64 -0.31 -2.21
CA ALA A 55 -6.16 -1.17 -3.30
C ALA A 55 -5.35 -0.38 -4.35
N SER A 56 -5.63 0.92 -4.53
CA SER A 56 -4.80 1.82 -5.36
C SER A 56 -3.56 2.36 -4.64
N GLY A 57 -3.31 1.93 -3.39
CA GLY A 57 -2.11 2.29 -2.63
C GLY A 57 -2.21 3.59 -1.84
N LEU A 58 -3.41 4.15 -1.66
CA LEU A 58 -3.60 5.30 -0.78
C LEU A 58 -3.58 4.89 0.69
N SER A 59 -2.96 5.71 1.52
CA SER A 59 -2.94 5.55 2.97
C SER A 59 -4.30 5.89 3.59
N LEU A 60 -4.58 5.34 4.78
CA LEU A 60 -5.80 5.69 5.51
C LEU A 60 -5.88 7.17 5.89
N GLY A 61 -4.74 7.84 6.05
CA GLY A 61 -4.68 9.29 6.29
C GLY A 61 -5.15 10.10 5.07
N GLU A 62 -4.68 9.76 3.87
CA GLU A 62 -5.12 10.39 2.63
C GLU A 62 -6.61 10.12 2.37
N ILE A 63 -7.06 8.88 2.61
CA ILE A 63 -8.46 8.50 2.48
C ILE A 63 -9.34 9.29 3.46
N LYS A 64 -8.90 9.46 4.72
CA LYS A 64 -9.61 10.28 5.71
C LYS A 64 -9.75 11.73 5.22
N GLY A 65 -8.71 12.29 4.61
CA GLY A 65 -8.76 13.60 3.98
C GLY A 65 -9.83 13.68 2.89
N ILE A 66 -9.78 12.77 1.91
CA ILE A 66 -10.75 12.70 0.80
C ILE A 66 -12.19 12.61 1.30
N VAL A 67 -12.41 11.74 2.27
CA VAL A 67 -13.71 11.51 2.88
C VAL A 67 -14.20 12.78 3.60
N ALA A 68 -13.33 13.47 4.36
CA ALA A 68 -13.67 14.72 5.03
C ALA A 68 -14.03 15.86 4.05
N TYR A 69 -13.40 15.93 2.88
CA TYR A 69 -13.82 16.87 1.81
C TYR A 69 -15.24 16.57 1.33
N ARG A 70 -15.54 15.29 1.08
CA ARG A 70 -16.88 14.87 0.63
C ARG A 70 -17.95 15.13 1.70
N ASP A 71 -17.62 14.93 2.98
CA ASP A 71 -18.52 15.19 4.11
C ASP A 71 -18.89 16.69 4.24
N ARG A 72 -18.06 17.60 3.73
CA ARG A 72 -18.36 19.04 3.62
C ARG A 72 -19.17 19.41 2.36
N GLY A 73 -19.54 18.43 1.54
CA GLY A 73 -20.25 18.66 0.27
C GLY A 73 -19.33 19.06 -0.89
N GLU A 74 -18.01 19.04 -0.70
CA GLU A 74 -17.04 19.39 -1.73
C GLU A 74 -16.71 18.17 -2.60
N SER A 75 -16.36 18.41 -3.87
CA SER A 75 -15.90 17.35 -4.77
C SER A 75 -14.41 17.07 -4.56
N PRO A 76 -14.00 15.87 -4.11
CA PRO A 76 -12.60 15.57 -3.88
C PRO A 76 -11.87 15.11 -5.15
N CYS A 77 -12.53 15.07 -6.32
CA CYS A 77 -12.03 14.39 -7.51
C CYS A 77 -10.66 14.90 -7.98
N SER A 78 -10.41 16.21 -7.95
CA SER A 78 -9.10 16.78 -8.30
C SER A 78 -8.01 16.33 -7.33
N HIS A 79 -8.29 16.42 -6.02
CA HIS A 79 -7.37 15.99 -4.98
C HIS A 79 -7.04 14.49 -5.06
N VAL A 80 -8.05 13.65 -5.32
CA VAL A 80 -7.87 12.21 -5.55
C VAL A 80 -7.00 11.95 -6.77
N LEU A 81 -7.25 12.65 -7.88
CA LEU A 81 -6.45 12.49 -9.09
C LEU A 81 -4.97 12.85 -8.86
N ASP A 82 -4.70 13.92 -8.11
CA ASP A 82 -3.33 14.33 -7.78
C ASP A 82 -2.62 13.32 -6.87
N LEU A 83 -3.35 12.72 -5.92
CA LEU A 83 -2.84 11.62 -5.09
C LEU A 83 -2.48 10.40 -5.95
N LEU A 84 -3.37 10.00 -6.86
CA LEU A 84 -3.16 8.85 -7.73
C LEU A 84 -1.99 9.06 -8.71
N ARG A 85 -1.84 10.28 -9.26
CA ARG A 85 -0.69 10.64 -10.11
C ARG A 85 0.63 10.51 -9.36
N ARG A 86 0.72 11.14 -8.18
CA ARG A 86 1.92 11.01 -7.32
C ARG A 86 2.23 9.55 -7.01
N ARG A 87 1.21 8.75 -6.70
CA ARG A 87 1.40 7.33 -6.41
C ARG A 87 1.90 6.55 -7.63
N SER A 88 1.41 6.87 -8.82
CA SER A 88 1.90 6.30 -10.08
C SER A 88 3.39 6.62 -10.29
N ASP A 89 3.77 7.90 -10.12
CA ASP A 89 5.16 8.34 -10.30
C ASP A 89 6.11 7.65 -9.29
N GLU A 90 5.68 7.47 -8.04
CA GLU A 90 6.43 6.72 -7.03
C GLU A 90 6.63 5.25 -7.42
N ILE A 91 5.59 4.60 -7.94
CA ILE A 91 5.65 3.21 -8.41
C ILE A 91 6.61 3.09 -9.60
N ASP A 92 6.55 4.02 -10.55
CA ASP A 92 7.46 4.03 -11.70
C ASP A 92 8.92 4.19 -11.27
N ALA A 93 9.19 5.06 -10.30
CA ALA A 93 10.53 5.19 -9.72
C ALA A 93 11.02 3.89 -9.05
N GLN A 94 10.14 3.20 -8.31
CA GLN A 94 10.47 1.90 -7.71
C GLN A 94 10.72 0.81 -8.76
N ILE A 95 9.94 0.80 -9.84
CA ILE A 95 10.12 -0.13 -10.96
C ILE A 95 11.49 0.06 -11.60
N GLU A 96 11.91 1.31 -11.83
CA GLU A 96 13.22 1.59 -12.43
C GLU A 96 14.37 1.14 -11.51
N GLU A 97 14.25 1.32 -10.20
CA GLU A 97 15.26 0.84 -9.26
C GLU A 97 15.32 -0.70 -9.19
N LEU A 98 14.17 -1.36 -9.21
CA LEU A 98 14.08 -2.82 -9.29
C LEU A 98 14.68 -3.36 -10.59
N LYS A 99 14.47 -2.68 -11.73
CA LYS A 99 15.10 -3.02 -13.02
C LYS A 99 16.62 -2.88 -12.99
N ARG A 100 17.14 -1.82 -12.36
CA ARG A 100 18.59 -1.63 -12.17
C ARG A 100 19.19 -2.74 -11.31
N SER A 101 18.57 -3.03 -10.18
CA SER A 101 18.96 -4.11 -9.28
C SER A 101 18.95 -5.47 -10.01
N LYS A 102 17.88 -5.77 -10.77
CA LYS A 102 17.78 -6.98 -11.59
C LYS A 102 18.89 -7.08 -12.63
N THR A 103 19.25 -5.96 -13.27
CA THR A 103 20.37 -5.91 -14.22
C THR A 103 21.70 -6.24 -13.54
N ILE A 104 21.95 -5.71 -12.35
CA ILE A 104 23.16 -6.02 -11.57
C ILE A 104 23.19 -7.51 -11.21
N ILE A 105 22.08 -8.04 -10.69
CA ILE A 105 21.95 -9.47 -10.35
C ILE A 105 22.24 -10.35 -11.57
N ASN A 106 21.66 -10.04 -12.74
CA ASN A 106 21.89 -10.81 -13.97
C ASN A 106 23.35 -10.77 -14.44
N LYS A 107 24.04 -9.63 -14.27
CA LYS A 107 25.48 -9.52 -14.56
C LYS A 107 26.29 -10.42 -13.63
N LEU A 108 25.96 -10.43 -12.33
CA LEU A 108 26.61 -11.31 -11.35
C LEU A 108 26.36 -12.78 -11.69
N VAL A 109 25.12 -13.19 -11.94
CA VAL A 109 24.78 -14.56 -12.36
C VAL A 109 25.49 -14.98 -13.66
N THR A 110 25.67 -14.06 -14.60
CA THR A 110 26.42 -14.35 -15.83
C THR A 110 27.91 -14.52 -15.54
N ARG A 111 28.46 -13.71 -14.62
CA ARG A 111 29.86 -13.81 -14.19
C ARG A 111 30.14 -15.13 -13.46
N SER A 112 29.23 -15.59 -12.60
CA SER A 112 29.42 -16.84 -11.84
C SER A 112 29.66 -18.05 -12.74
N ARG A 113 29.07 -18.07 -13.94
CA ARG A 113 29.29 -19.15 -14.93
C ARG A 113 30.75 -19.32 -15.36
N LYS A 114 31.57 -18.27 -15.23
CA LYS A 114 32.98 -18.29 -15.58
C LYS A 114 33.91 -18.42 -14.37
N LEU A 115 33.35 -18.35 -13.16
CA LEU A 115 34.11 -18.47 -11.92
C LEU A 115 34.18 -19.94 -11.52
N ARG A 116 35.40 -20.39 -11.21
CA ARG A 116 35.64 -21.69 -10.58
C ARG A 116 35.78 -21.50 -9.07
N PRO A 117 35.47 -22.51 -8.25
CA PRO A 117 35.67 -22.44 -6.80
C PRO A 117 37.11 -22.06 -6.41
N GLU A 118 38.08 -22.43 -7.24
CA GLU A 118 39.51 -22.14 -7.07
C GLU A 118 39.86 -20.65 -7.27
N ASP A 119 38.98 -19.89 -7.95
CA ASP A 119 39.16 -18.44 -8.14
C ASP A 119 38.71 -17.65 -6.88
N CYS A 120 38.12 -18.32 -5.88
CA CYS A 120 37.77 -17.72 -4.61
C CYS A 120 38.98 -17.77 -3.65
N SER A 121 39.44 -16.61 -3.20
CA SER A 121 40.53 -16.49 -2.22
C SER A 121 40.02 -16.05 -0.85
N ALA A 122 40.78 -16.37 0.20
CA ALA A 122 40.52 -15.86 1.55
C ALA A 122 40.76 -14.33 1.69
N SER A 123 41.35 -13.69 0.67
CA SER A 123 41.61 -12.24 0.66
C SER A 123 40.39 -11.39 0.30
N SER A 124 39.28 -12.01 -0.11
CA SER A 124 38.02 -11.32 -0.39
C SER A 124 36.83 -12.07 0.19
N VAL A 125 35.78 -11.35 0.59
CA VAL A 125 34.57 -11.98 1.18
C VAL A 125 33.82 -12.80 0.14
N CYS A 126 33.71 -12.33 -1.11
CA CYS A 126 33.06 -13.07 -2.18
C CYS A 126 33.47 -12.56 -3.56
N HIS A 127 34.34 -13.29 -4.26
CA HIS A 127 34.86 -12.89 -5.58
C HIS A 127 33.79 -12.68 -6.67
N LEU A 128 32.59 -13.25 -6.48
CA LEU A 128 31.44 -13.01 -7.35
C LEU A 128 30.92 -11.57 -7.22
N ILE A 129 30.79 -11.08 -5.97
CA ILE A 129 30.23 -9.78 -5.61
C ILE A 129 31.33 -8.70 -5.60
N THR A 130 32.44 -8.96 -4.93
CA THR A 130 33.58 -8.04 -4.84
C THR A 130 34.48 -8.23 -6.06
N LYS A 131 34.63 -7.19 -6.89
CA LYS A 131 35.70 -7.15 -7.90
C LYS A 131 37.02 -6.91 -7.16
N ASP A 132 37.85 -7.94 -7.04
CA ASP A 132 39.27 -7.69 -6.82
C ASP A 132 39.85 -7.04 -8.10
N LYS A 133 40.03 -5.73 -8.04
CA LYS A 133 41.17 -5.05 -8.62
C LYS A 133 41.99 -4.64 -7.39
N ILE A 134 43.27 -4.97 -7.20
CA ILE A 134 44.40 -4.76 -8.10
C ILE A 134 45.56 -5.69 -7.68
N ARG A 135 46.16 -6.29 -8.70
CA ARG A 135 47.51 -6.82 -8.77
C ARG A 135 48.47 -5.62 -8.69
N ILE A 136 49.18 -5.44 -7.57
CA ILE A 136 50.38 -4.56 -7.49
C ILE A 136 51.59 -5.47 -7.54
#